data_AF-A0A418N685-F1
#
_entry.id   AF-A0A418N685-F1
#
_cell.length_a   1.000
_cell.length_b   1.000
_cell.length_c   1.000
_cell.angle_alpha   90.00
_cell.angle_beta   90.00
_cell.angle_gamma   90.00
#
_symmetry.space_group_name_H-M   'P 1'
#
loop_
_entity.id
_entity.type
_entity.pdbx_description
1 polymer ?
#
loop_
_entity_poly.entity_id
_entity_poly.type
_entity_poly.pdbx_seq_one_letter_code
_entity_poly.pdbx_strand_id
1 'polypeptide(L)' 'MRKPLFLLLLLIFSSSCVAVREYDKVYLNDVEMQLGARTNERFETNFHIYREASSGANGGKTGGGCGCN' A
#
# COMPACT_ATOMS: atom_id res chain seq x y z
N MET A 1 0.33 14.68 34.14
CA MET A 1 1.54 15.09 33.40
C MET A 1 2.09 14.05 32.40
N ARG A 2 1.60 12.79 32.36
CA ARG A 2 2.14 11.76 31.43
C ARG A 2 1.58 11.79 29.99
N LYS A 3 0.36 12.28 29.81
CA LYS A 3 -0.31 12.40 28.49
C LYS A 3 0.45 13.26 27.45
N PRO A 4 0.97 14.45 27.79
CA PRO A 4 1.73 15.25 26.82
C PRO A 4 3.07 14.61 26.44
N LEU A 5 3.70 13.86 27.37
CA LEU A 5 4.94 13.12 27.09
C LEU A 5 4.72 12.02 26.05
N PHE A 6 3.58 11.33 26.12
CA PHE A 6 3.22 10.29 25.15
C PHE A 6 2.98 10.85 23.74
N LEU A 7 2.30 12.01 23.65
CA LEU A 7 2.10 12.72 22.37
C LEU A 7 3.41 13.22 21.76
N LEU A 8 4.31 13.76 22.59
CA LEU A 8 5.64 14.19 22.16
C LEU A 8 6.44 13.00 21.60
N LEU A 9 6.39 11.86 22.28
CA LEU A 9 7.08 10.64 21.85
C LEU A 9 6.58 10.15 20.49
N LEU A 10 5.26 10.19 20.27
CA LEU A 10 4.63 9.75 19.02
C LEU A 10 5.02 10.65 17.83
N LEU A 11 5.14 11.97 18.05
CA LEU A 11 5.60 12.93 17.04
C LEU A 11 7.06 12.72 16.62
N ILE A 12 7.93 12.29 17.54
CA ILE A 12 9.34 12.00 17.22
C ILE A 12 9.42 10.77 16.31
N PHE A 13 8.63 9.74 16.57
CA PHE A 13 8.62 8.51 15.76
C PHE A 13 8.02 8.69 14.37
N SER A 14 7.20 9.71 14.11
CA SER A 14 6.62 9.98 12.80
C SER A 14 7.50 10.83 11.86
N SER A 15 8.74 11.15 12.24
CA SER A 15 9.61 12.08 11.51
C SER A 15 10.57 11.46 10.47
N SER A 16 10.44 10.15 10.17
CA SER A 16 11.40 9.42 9.33
C SER A 16 11.21 9.56 7.81
N CYS A 17 10.12 10.18 7.35
CA CYS A 17 9.85 10.33 5.92
C CYS A 17 10.83 11.32 5.27
N VAL A 18 11.52 10.88 4.21
CA VAL A 18 12.48 11.71 3.44
C VAL A 18 12.00 11.80 1.99
N ALA A 19 12.18 12.98 1.38
CA ALA A 19 11.89 13.17 -0.04
C ALA A 19 12.86 12.34 -0.91
N VAL A 20 12.30 11.58 -1.85
CA VAL A 20 13.07 10.76 -2.80
C VAL A 20 13.73 11.67 -3.83
N ARG A 21 15.01 11.41 -4.12
CA ARG A 21 15.78 12.17 -5.11
C ARG A 21 15.21 11.93 -6.50
N GLU A 22 15.29 12.94 -7.37
CA GLU A 22 14.63 12.88 -8.69
C GLU A 22 15.07 11.67 -9.53
N TYR A 23 16.36 11.35 -9.51
CA TYR A 23 16.90 10.22 -10.26
C TYR A 23 16.48 8.86 -9.68
N ASP A 24 16.23 8.76 -8.37
CA ASP A 24 15.80 7.52 -7.72
C ASP A 24 14.34 7.19 -8.05
N LYS A 25 13.56 8.17 -8.51
CA LYS A 25 12.16 7.97 -8.94
C LYS A 25 12.06 7.03 -10.14
N VAL A 26 13.13 6.81 -10.91
CA VAL A 26 13.13 5.83 -12.00
C VAL A 26 12.82 4.43 -11.49
N TYR A 27 13.34 4.07 -10.31
CA TYR A 27 13.11 2.76 -9.70
C TYR A 27 11.69 2.64 -9.14
N LEU A 28 11.14 3.73 -8.59
CA LEU A 28 9.74 3.75 -8.12
C LEU A 28 8.73 3.67 -9.27
N ASN A 29 9.10 4.19 -10.44
CA ASN A 29 8.28 4.12 -11.65
C ASN A 29 8.47 2.80 -12.42
N ASP A 30 9.22 1.84 -11.88
CA ASP A 30 9.37 0.52 -12.47
C ASP A 30 8.02 -0.20 -12.49
N VAL A 31 7.76 -0.96 -13.56
CA VAL A 31 6.57 -1.78 -13.73
C VAL A 31 6.45 -2.80 -12.59
N GLU A 32 7.57 -3.27 -12.05
CA GLU A 32 7.58 -4.18 -10.90
C GLU A 32 7.22 -3.52 -9.57
N MET A 33 7.39 -2.19 -9.45
CA MET A 33 7.04 -1.42 -8.25
C MET A 33 5.61 -0.90 -8.25
N GLN A 34 4.81 -1.18 -9.30
CA GLN A 34 3.41 -0.80 -9.33
C GLN A 34 2.60 -1.55 -8.27
N LEU A 35 1.91 -0.80 -7.41
CA LEU A 35 1.04 -1.31 -6.35
C LEU A 35 -0.29 -1.78 -6.95
N GLY A 36 -0.27 -2.94 -7.60
CA GLY A 36 -1.45 -3.56 -8.20
C GLY A 36 -1.16 -4.96 -8.72
N ALA A 37 -2.20 -5.78 -8.81
CA ALA A 37 -2.08 -7.10 -9.41
C ALA A 37 -1.74 -6.96 -10.91
N ARG A 38 -0.81 -7.79 -11.40
CA ARG A 38 -0.52 -7.85 -12.83
C ARG A 38 -1.76 -8.37 -13.56
N THR A 39 -1.95 -7.94 -14.81
CA THR A 39 -3.08 -8.41 -15.62
C THR A 39 -3.10 -9.93 -15.78
N ASN A 40 -1.93 -10.56 -15.81
CA ASN A 40 -1.78 -12.02 -15.89
C ASN A 40 -2.17 -12.75 -14.59
N GLU A 41 -2.13 -12.09 -13.43
CA GLU A 41 -2.46 -12.67 -12.12
C GLU A 41 -3.98 -12.68 -11.86
N ARG A 42 -4.78 -12.21 -12.82
CA ARG A 42 -6.24 -12.11 -12.71
C ARG A 42 -6.89 -13.47 -12.44
N PHE A 43 -6.41 -14.54 -13.06
CA PHE A 43 -6.97 -15.89 -12.89
C PHE A 43 -6.72 -16.44 -11.48
N GLU A 44 -5.50 -16.30 -10.97
CA GLU A 44 -5.12 -16.71 -9.62
C GLU A 44 -5.89 -15.90 -8.57
N THR A 45 -5.96 -14.58 -8.76
CA THR A 45 -6.74 -13.69 -7.89
C THR A 45 -8.21 -14.10 -7.86
N ASN A 46 -8.81 -14.40 -9.02
CA ASN A 46 -10.20 -14.86 -9.09
C ASN A 46 -10.39 -16.19 -8.35
N PHE A 47 -9.45 -17.13 -8.49
CA PHE A 47 -9.50 -18.40 -7.76
C PHE A 47 -9.54 -18.18 -6.24
N HIS A 48 -8.67 -17.31 -5.72
CA HIS A 48 -8.66 -16.95 -4.29
C HIS A 48 -9.95 -16.25 -3.86
N ILE A 49 -10.48 -15.32 -4.66
CA ILE A 49 -11.76 -14.64 -4.38
C ILE A 49 -12.90 -15.65 -4.29
N TYR A 50 -13.01 -16.57 -5.26
CA TYR A 50 -14.07 -17.58 -5.26
C TYR A 50 -13.97 -18.55 -4.07
N ARG A 51 -12.74 -18.89 -3.66
CA ARG A 51 -12.49 -19.86 -2.58
C ARG A 51 -12.65 -19.26 -1.19
N GLU A 52 -12.13 -18.05 -0.98
CA GLU A 52 -11.93 -17.45 0.35
C GLU A 52 -12.81 -16.22 0.59
N ALA A 53 -13.62 -15.81 -0.40
CA ALA A 53 -14.37 -14.55 -0.37
C ALA A 53 -13.47 -13.34 -0.05
N SER A 54 -12.19 -13.39 -0.47
CA SER A 54 -11.21 -12.36 -0.16
C SER A 54 -11.56 -11.04 -0.87
N SER A 55 -11.88 -9.99 -0.12
CA SER A 55 -12.05 -8.62 -0.65
C SER A 55 -10.71 -7.88 -0.64
N GLY A 56 -9.88 -8.11 -1.66
CA GLY A 56 -8.56 -7.47 -1.79
C GLY A 56 -8.62 -6.02 -2.28
N ALA A 57 -7.80 -5.13 -1.72
CA ALA A 57 -7.64 -3.73 -2.15
C ALA A 57 -6.77 -3.62 -3.43
N ASN A 58 -7.13 -4.35 -4.49
CA ASN A 58 -6.32 -4.45 -5.71
C ASN A 58 -6.60 -3.33 -6.72
N GLY A 59 -7.29 -2.26 -6.32
CA GLY A 59 -7.66 -1.14 -7.18
C GLY A 59 -8.66 -1.46 -8.31
N GLY A 60 -9.22 -2.67 -8.34
CA GLY A 60 -10.14 -3.16 -9.39
C GLY A 60 -11.59 -3.33 -8.92
N LYS A 61 -12.54 -3.45 -9.88
CA LYS A 61 -13.99 -3.54 -9.60
C LYS A 61 -14.41 -4.74 -8.74
N THR A 62 -13.64 -5.83 -8.75
CA THR A 62 -13.92 -7.06 -7.99
C THR A 62 -13.31 -7.08 -6.59
N GLY A 63 -12.50 -6.08 -6.24
CA GLY A 63 -11.80 -5.96 -4.96
C GLY A 63 -12.13 -4.63 -4.30
N GLY A 64 -13.30 -4.55 -3.66
CA GLY A 64 -13.78 -3.36 -2.95
C GLY A 64 -13.05 -3.12 -1.64
N GLY A 65 -11.76 -2.78 -1.70
CA GLY A 65 -11.05 -2.13 -0.61
C GLY A 65 -11.06 -0.61 -0.80
N CYS A 66 -10.92 0.17 0.28
CA CYS A 66 -10.88 1.65 0.25
C CYS A 66 -9.88 2.22 -0.78
N GLY A 67 -8.89 1.44 -1.25
CA GLY A 67 -7.81 2.00 -2.08
C GLY A 67 -7.09 3.15 -1.36
N CYS A 68 -7.15 3.14 -0.02
CA CYS A 68 -6.49 4.09 0.84
C CYS A 68 -4.98 3.90 0.67
N ASN A 69 -4.38 4.69 -0.22
CA ASN A 69 -3.03 5.20 -0.06
C ASN A 69 -3.14 6.49 0.78
#